data_AF-A0A0K1IXN2-F1
#
_entry.id   AF-A0A0K1IXN2-F1
#
_cell.length_a   1.000
_cell.length_b   1.000
_cell.length_c   1.000
_cell.angle_alpha   90.00
_cell.angle_beta   90.00
_cell.angle_gamma   90.00
#
_symmetry.space_group_name_H-M   'P 1'
#
loop_
_entity.id
_entity.type
_entity.pdbx_description
1 polymer ?
#
loop_
_entity_poly.entity_id
_entity_poly.type
_entity_poly.pdbx_seq_one_letter_code
_entity_poly.pdbx_strand_id
1 'polypeptide(L)'
;MRTKHMNEDTPELPTPYSSVPPHYVTAFPEFLRAAGYYCTNNSKTDYQFDNLGESQHDFDAPVSIWDENHEDAHWRNRPDDDQPFFAVFNPIRTHESGMWEDGFVGVNGDPETDPATVDVPPYLPDTDGVRKAIARQYDNIARSDEEVGRLLGELREDGLADDTIVFIWSDHGEGLPRAKRSLYDSGINVPLVVRWPGEIEGGERSQRLVSLLDLGPTVLSLAGVDIPTWMQGQPFLGPDANDPREYLLAARDRIDESYDMVRAIRTDRYKYIRNYDQTNPPLVWVPFRARGEAMQDLLRLHAEGELDGPAAELLSGGRPVEELYDLVADPHETNNLADDSAHSETLAELRAAMDDRLDALGDRGRLDETQLVDQMWPGGEQPVTATPTFVPNAPKNRMTEATPTGGEFTAPTTVTLHCDTQGASIVYATGETADARWKLYTTPIELDEGETTIRTKAIRYGYEESDVRAASFTVN
;
A
#
# COMPACT_ATOMS: atom_id res chain seq x y z
N MET A 1 -0.09 -8.07 -5.23
CA MET A 1 0.67 -8.92 -6.18
C MET A 1 2.15 -8.77 -5.86
N ARG A 2 2.96 -9.83 -5.89
CA ARG A 2 4.40 -9.75 -5.63
C ARG A 2 5.21 -9.96 -6.91
N THR A 3 5.71 -8.88 -7.50
CA THR A 3 6.41 -8.91 -8.80
C THR A 3 7.86 -9.32 -8.69
N LYS A 4 8.42 -9.40 -7.46
CA LYS A 4 9.83 -9.74 -7.21
C LYS A 4 10.16 -11.23 -7.07
N HIS A 5 9.16 -12.11 -7.11
CA HIS A 5 9.40 -13.54 -6.92
C HIS A 5 10.16 -14.17 -8.10
N MET A 6 10.97 -15.19 -7.80
CA MET A 6 11.66 -16.03 -8.77
C MET A 6 11.13 -17.46 -8.61
N ASN A 7 10.48 -18.00 -9.63
CA ASN A 7 10.07 -19.40 -9.64
C ASN A 7 10.95 -20.20 -10.60
N GLU A 8 11.81 -21.05 -10.05
CA GLU A 8 12.74 -21.89 -10.84
C GLU A 8 12.00 -22.87 -11.77
N ASP A 9 10.75 -23.24 -11.41
CA ASP A 9 9.92 -24.17 -12.20
C ASP A 9 9.09 -23.46 -13.29
N THR A 10 9.08 -22.12 -13.32
CA THR A 10 8.39 -21.30 -14.34
C THR A 10 9.27 -20.11 -14.77
N PRO A 11 10.45 -20.38 -15.39
CA PRO A 11 11.39 -19.34 -15.81
C PRO A 11 10.84 -18.41 -16.89
N GLU A 12 9.73 -18.75 -17.53
CA GLU A 12 9.03 -17.94 -18.52
C GLU A 12 8.12 -16.87 -17.95
N LEU A 13 7.84 -16.88 -16.63
CA LEU A 13 7.09 -15.79 -16.02
C LEU A 13 7.89 -14.49 -16.13
N PRO A 14 7.24 -13.34 -16.41
CA PRO A 14 7.94 -12.08 -16.67
C PRO A 14 8.46 -11.42 -15.38
N THR A 15 8.73 -12.20 -14.34
CA THR A 15 9.27 -11.77 -13.04
C THR A 15 10.75 -12.17 -12.89
N PRO A 16 11.57 -11.35 -12.21
CA PRO A 16 11.19 -10.23 -11.37
C PRO A 16 11.10 -8.92 -12.17
N TYR A 17 10.20 -8.02 -11.77
CA TYR A 17 10.17 -6.66 -12.31
C TYR A 17 9.67 -5.66 -11.26
N SER A 18 10.06 -4.40 -11.43
CA SER A 18 9.43 -3.26 -10.74
C SER A 18 8.44 -2.57 -11.67
N SER A 19 7.21 -2.41 -11.21
CA SER A 19 6.12 -1.76 -11.92
C SER A 19 6.47 -0.30 -12.18
N VAL A 20 6.23 0.16 -13.41
CA VAL A 20 6.43 1.55 -13.82
C VAL A 20 5.06 2.24 -13.90
N PRO A 21 4.64 2.99 -12.86
CA PRO A 21 3.39 3.76 -12.92
C PRO A 21 3.49 4.87 -13.98
N PRO A 22 2.41 5.53 -14.41
CA PRO A 22 2.51 6.69 -15.31
C PRO A 22 3.46 7.78 -14.78
N HIS A 23 4.09 8.55 -15.67
CA HIS A 23 5.14 9.52 -15.30
C HIS A 23 4.67 10.67 -14.39
N TYR A 24 3.37 10.92 -14.34
CA TYR A 24 2.78 11.95 -13.48
C TYR A 24 2.35 11.42 -12.10
N VAL A 25 2.47 10.10 -11.86
CA VAL A 25 2.09 9.45 -10.60
C VAL A 25 3.31 9.34 -9.70
N THR A 26 3.19 9.86 -8.47
CA THR A 26 4.16 9.75 -7.39
C THR A 26 3.44 9.40 -6.08
N ALA A 27 4.16 8.91 -5.07
CA ALA A 27 3.56 8.59 -3.79
C ALA A 27 3.13 9.86 -3.05
N PHE A 28 1.96 9.85 -2.39
CA PHE A 28 1.45 11.05 -1.72
C PHE A 28 2.39 11.65 -0.66
N PRO A 29 3.25 10.89 0.06
CA PRO A 29 4.23 11.48 0.98
C PRO A 29 5.20 12.45 0.31
N GLU A 30 5.49 12.32 -0.99
CA GLU A 30 6.32 13.29 -1.70
C GLU A 30 5.69 14.69 -1.72
N PHE A 31 4.36 14.77 -1.82
CA PHE A 31 3.65 16.06 -1.77
C PHE A 31 3.67 16.66 -0.36
N LEU A 32 3.61 15.82 0.68
CA LEU A 32 3.78 16.25 2.07
C LEU A 32 5.21 16.77 2.33
N ARG A 33 6.22 16.03 1.88
CA ARG A 33 7.63 16.46 1.95
C ARG A 33 7.86 17.77 1.19
N ALA A 34 7.26 17.91 0.02
CA ALA A 34 7.29 19.15 -0.76
C ALA A 34 6.67 20.33 0.00
N ALA A 35 5.63 20.07 0.80
CA ALA A 35 4.99 21.05 1.69
C ALA A 35 5.73 21.26 3.03
N GLY A 36 6.86 20.60 3.24
CA GLY A 36 7.71 20.77 4.43
C GLY A 36 7.44 19.78 5.56
N TYR A 37 6.59 18.77 5.37
CA TYR A 37 6.38 17.72 6.37
C TYR A 37 7.57 16.79 6.46
N TYR A 38 7.90 16.39 7.69
CA TYR A 38 8.80 15.29 7.97
C TYR A 38 8.05 13.95 7.84
N CYS A 39 8.40 13.14 6.85
CA CYS A 39 7.65 11.92 6.52
C CYS A 39 8.43 10.65 6.91
N THR A 40 7.85 9.80 7.76
CA THR A 40 8.52 8.57 8.24
C THR A 40 7.65 7.31 8.07
N ASN A 41 8.28 6.18 7.79
CA ASN A 41 7.64 4.87 7.72
C ASN A 41 8.38 3.83 8.58
N ASN A 42 7.67 3.24 9.56
CA ASN A 42 8.20 2.32 10.56
C ASN A 42 7.35 1.05 10.66
N SER A 43 7.71 -0.08 10.08
CA SER A 43 8.63 -0.34 8.98
C SER A 43 7.75 -0.83 7.81
N LYS A 44 8.20 -1.76 6.96
CA LYS A 44 7.42 -2.39 5.87
C LYS A 44 6.95 -1.43 4.75
N THR A 45 7.23 -1.82 3.52
CA THR A 45 6.85 -1.07 2.32
C THR A 45 6.07 -1.95 1.36
N ASP A 46 6.57 -3.15 1.02
CA ASP A 46 5.96 -4.09 0.07
C ASP A 46 5.53 -3.42 -1.25
N TYR A 47 6.18 -2.31 -1.62
CA TYR A 47 5.89 -1.58 -2.85
C TYR A 47 6.32 -2.41 -4.05
N GLN A 48 5.55 -2.32 -5.14
CA GLN A 48 5.84 -3.07 -6.38
C GLN A 48 6.61 -2.24 -7.40
N PHE A 49 7.04 -1.03 -7.04
CA PHE A 49 7.74 -0.06 -7.89
C PHE A 49 9.05 0.42 -7.26
N ASP A 50 9.54 -0.34 -6.28
CA ASP A 50 10.73 -0.06 -5.50
C ASP A 50 12.02 -0.54 -6.19
N ASN A 51 13.15 -0.26 -5.56
CA ASN A 51 14.45 -0.70 -6.07
C ASN A 51 14.51 -2.23 -5.99
N LEU A 52 14.96 -2.87 -7.07
CA LEU A 52 15.21 -4.31 -7.02
C LEU A 52 16.41 -4.56 -6.10
N GLY A 53 16.15 -5.12 -4.92
CA GLY A 53 17.20 -5.59 -4.03
C GLY A 53 17.73 -6.97 -4.43
N GLU A 54 18.64 -7.51 -3.64
CA GLU A 54 19.30 -8.81 -3.93
C GLU A 54 18.37 -10.01 -3.71
N SER A 55 17.22 -9.81 -3.06
CA SER A 55 16.24 -10.87 -2.79
C SER A 55 14.80 -10.40 -3.03
N GLN A 56 13.90 -11.36 -3.24
CA GLN A 56 12.46 -11.09 -3.38
C GLN A 56 11.82 -10.44 -2.13
N HIS A 57 12.50 -10.49 -0.97
CA HIS A 57 12.09 -9.90 0.31
C HIS A 57 12.81 -8.58 0.62
N ASP A 58 13.65 -8.12 -0.28
CA ASP A 58 14.42 -6.89 -0.13
C ASP A 58 13.61 -5.75 -0.73
N PHE A 59 12.95 -4.97 0.13
CA PHE A 59 12.11 -3.85 -0.26
C PHE A 59 12.79 -2.54 0.12
N ASP A 60 13.40 -1.89 -0.87
CA ASP A 60 14.06 -0.59 -0.71
C ASP A 60 13.22 0.49 -1.40
N ALA A 61 12.37 1.15 -0.59
CA ALA A 61 11.49 2.19 -1.11
C ALA A 61 12.30 3.36 -1.68
N PRO A 62 11.86 3.93 -2.82
CA PRO A 62 12.47 5.13 -3.39
C PRO A 62 12.69 6.21 -2.34
N VAL A 63 13.93 6.70 -2.23
CA VAL A 63 14.31 7.65 -1.17
C VAL A 63 13.60 9.01 -1.28
N SER A 64 12.94 9.27 -2.41
CA SER A 64 12.07 10.44 -2.59
C SER A 64 10.80 10.35 -1.75
N ILE A 65 10.34 9.16 -1.34
CA ILE A 65 9.07 8.97 -0.64
C ILE A 65 9.15 9.38 0.83
N TRP A 66 10.16 8.89 1.54
CA TRP A 66 10.28 9.05 2.99
C TRP A 66 11.55 9.81 3.38
N ASP A 67 11.50 10.60 4.44
CA ASP A 67 12.71 11.11 5.09
C ASP A 67 13.43 10.00 5.87
N GLU A 68 12.67 9.09 6.49
CA GLU A 68 13.17 7.86 7.14
C GLU A 68 12.24 6.68 6.83
N ASN A 69 12.83 5.53 6.49
CA ASN A 69 12.11 4.29 6.22
C ASN A 69 12.89 3.09 6.79
N HIS A 70 12.69 2.81 8.07
CA HIS A 70 13.35 1.73 8.82
C HIS A 70 12.65 1.50 10.17
N GLU A 71 13.07 0.48 10.92
CA GLU A 71 12.46 0.11 12.22
C GLU A 71 12.60 1.18 13.31
N ASP A 72 13.62 2.04 13.23
CA ASP A 72 13.78 3.18 14.15
C ASP A 72 13.14 4.49 13.65
N ALA A 73 12.43 4.48 12.51
CA ALA A 73 11.90 5.70 11.91
C ALA A 73 10.81 6.29 12.79
N HIS A 74 10.87 7.60 13.08
CA HIS A 74 9.99 8.20 14.07
C HIS A 74 9.83 9.70 13.87
N TRP A 75 8.66 10.25 14.20
CA TRP A 75 8.45 11.71 14.18
C TRP A 75 9.41 12.47 15.11
N ARG A 76 9.99 11.80 16.11
CA ARG A 76 10.93 12.37 17.09
C ARG A 76 12.32 12.59 16.50
N ASN A 77 12.61 12.01 15.35
CA ASN A 77 13.90 12.17 14.66
C ASN A 77 13.92 13.42 13.75
N ARG A 78 12.82 14.16 13.68
CA ARG A 78 12.76 15.40 12.89
C ARG A 78 13.83 16.39 13.38
N PRO A 79 14.48 17.13 12.47
CA PRO A 79 15.58 18.03 12.82
C PRO A 79 15.12 19.28 13.57
N ASP A 80 13.84 19.62 13.48
CA ASP A 80 13.22 20.77 14.11
C ASP A 80 11.89 20.33 14.74
N ASP A 81 11.73 20.56 16.04
CA ASP A 81 10.55 20.15 16.79
C ASP A 81 9.27 20.86 16.30
N ASP A 82 9.39 22.03 15.69
CA ASP A 82 8.26 22.78 15.11
C ASP A 82 7.90 22.31 13.68
N GLN A 83 8.71 21.43 13.07
CA GLN A 83 8.40 20.88 11.76
C GLN A 83 7.19 19.93 11.84
N PRO A 84 6.15 20.08 11.00
CA PRO A 84 5.03 19.16 10.99
C PRO A 84 5.47 17.78 10.49
N PHE A 85 4.78 16.72 10.91
CA PHE A 85 5.18 15.35 10.57
C PHE A 85 4.01 14.52 10.02
N PHE A 86 4.37 13.52 9.22
CA PHE A 86 3.50 12.42 8.82
C PHE A 86 4.24 11.10 9.10
N ALA A 87 3.77 10.33 10.08
CA ALA A 87 4.45 9.13 10.53
C ALA A 87 3.53 7.90 10.42
N VAL A 88 4.02 6.85 9.77
CA VAL A 88 3.32 5.56 9.63
C VAL A 88 4.02 4.51 10.50
N PHE A 89 3.23 3.78 11.29
CA PHE A 89 3.68 2.65 12.09
C PHE A 89 2.95 1.38 11.65
N ASN A 90 3.68 0.33 11.32
CA ASN A 90 3.19 -0.91 10.73
C ASN A 90 3.46 -2.11 11.68
N PRO A 91 2.68 -2.25 12.77
CA PRO A 91 2.84 -3.39 13.66
C PRO A 91 2.55 -4.70 12.91
N ILE A 92 3.51 -5.63 12.92
CA ILE A 92 3.46 -6.85 12.09
C ILE A 92 2.79 -8.05 12.75
N ARG A 93 2.39 -7.95 14.02
CA ARG A 93 1.93 -9.10 14.84
C ARG A 93 0.67 -9.76 14.32
N THR A 94 -0.23 -8.98 13.72
CA THR A 94 -1.50 -9.45 13.14
C THR A 94 -1.36 -9.98 11.72
N HIS A 95 -0.14 -10.06 11.19
CA HIS A 95 0.14 -10.70 9.90
C HIS A 95 -0.28 -12.18 9.93
N GLU A 96 -0.60 -12.76 8.77
CA GLU A 96 -1.13 -14.13 8.67
C GLU A 96 -0.26 -15.18 9.38
N SER A 97 1.06 -14.98 9.38
CA SER A 97 1.99 -15.88 10.07
C SER A 97 1.97 -15.75 11.58
N GLY A 98 1.44 -14.67 12.15
CA GLY A 98 1.24 -14.49 13.58
C GLY A 98 0.17 -15.40 14.16
N MET A 99 -0.70 -15.97 13.31
CA MET A 99 -1.75 -16.92 13.70
C MET A 99 -1.25 -18.37 13.79
N TRP A 100 0.02 -18.63 13.44
CA TRP A 100 0.61 -19.98 13.38
C TRP A 100 1.38 -20.29 14.66
N GLU A 101 1.45 -21.57 15.05
CA GLU A 101 2.17 -22.00 16.26
C GLU A 101 3.66 -21.71 16.17
N ASP A 102 4.24 -21.95 14.99
CA ASP A 102 5.65 -21.68 14.65
C ASP A 102 5.76 -20.48 13.71
N GLY A 103 4.96 -19.45 13.96
CA GLY A 103 4.91 -18.22 13.18
C GLY A 103 6.19 -17.37 13.26
N PHE A 104 6.49 -16.60 12.21
CA PHE A 104 7.66 -15.71 12.19
C PHE A 104 7.51 -14.45 13.06
N VAL A 105 6.27 -14.04 13.36
CA VAL A 105 5.94 -12.74 13.97
C VAL A 105 4.91 -12.85 15.12
N GLY A 106 4.49 -14.08 15.44
CA GLY A 106 3.53 -14.39 16.50
C GLY A 106 4.21 -14.83 17.80
N VAL A 107 3.40 -15.01 18.85
CA VAL A 107 3.87 -15.62 20.10
C VAL A 107 3.71 -17.14 20.00
N ASN A 108 4.81 -17.87 20.12
CA ASN A 108 4.80 -19.33 20.10
C ASN A 108 4.10 -19.89 21.35
N GLY A 109 3.32 -20.95 21.18
CA GLY A 109 2.59 -21.63 22.26
C GLY A 109 1.06 -21.52 22.12
N ASP A 110 0.36 -21.93 23.18
CA ASP A 110 -1.09 -21.85 23.24
C ASP A 110 -1.56 -20.39 23.38
N PRO A 111 -2.72 -20.02 22.77
CA PRO A 111 -3.30 -18.69 22.94
C PRO A 111 -3.71 -18.43 24.40
N GLU A 112 -3.65 -17.16 24.80
CA GLU A 112 -4.18 -16.65 26.07
C GLU A 112 -5.70 -16.57 26.04
N THR A 113 -6.26 -16.16 24.89
CA THR A 113 -7.70 -16.23 24.61
C THR A 113 -8.16 -17.69 24.55
N ASP A 114 -9.24 -18.02 25.28
CA ASP A 114 -9.83 -19.36 25.28
C ASP A 114 -10.46 -19.68 23.91
N PRO A 115 -9.94 -20.68 23.15
CA PRO A 115 -10.49 -21.06 21.84
C PRO A 115 -11.95 -21.50 21.88
N ALA A 116 -12.48 -21.92 23.03
CA ALA A 116 -13.90 -22.28 23.16
C ALA A 116 -14.84 -21.07 23.12
N THR A 117 -14.30 -19.84 23.26
CA THR A 117 -15.10 -18.61 23.36
C THR A 117 -15.15 -17.80 22.06
N VAL A 118 -14.38 -18.20 21.04
CA VAL A 118 -14.33 -17.49 19.75
C VAL A 118 -15.49 -17.89 18.84
N ASP A 119 -15.91 -16.93 18.00
CA ASP A 119 -16.89 -17.15 16.95
C ASP A 119 -16.19 -17.64 15.67
N VAL A 120 -16.59 -18.80 15.17
CA VAL A 120 -16.08 -19.34 13.90
C VAL A 120 -17.00 -18.89 12.76
N PRO A 121 -16.49 -18.19 11.73
CA PRO A 121 -17.29 -17.81 10.57
C PRO A 121 -17.90 -19.04 9.87
N PRO A 122 -19.14 -18.97 9.35
CA PRO A 122 -19.86 -20.12 8.81
C PRO A 122 -19.26 -20.69 7.51
N TYR A 123 -18.30 -20.00 6.90
CA TYR A 123 -17.54 -20.47 5.74
C TYR A 123 -16.24 -21.21 6.12
N LEU A 124 -16.00 -21.46 7.41
CA LEU A 124 -14.90 -22.28 7.91
C LEU A 124 -15.45 -23.46 8.72
N PRO A 125 -14.76 -24.61 8.74
CA PRO A 125 -15.12 -25.71 9.60
C PRO A 125 -14.84 -25.36 11.07
N ASP A 126 -15.73 -25.74 11.96
CA ASP A 126 -15.60 -25.49 13.40
C ASP A 126 -14.70 -26.56 14.05
N THR A 127 -13.38 -26.39 13.93
CA THR A 127 -12.36 -27.29 14.47
C THR A 127 -11.49 -26.62 15.53
N ASP A 128 -10.80 -27.43 16.33
CA ASP A 128 -9.83 -26.93 17.32
C ASP A 128 -8.75 -26.04 16.67
N GLY A 129 -8.23 -26.41 15.49
CA GLY A 129 -7.21 -25.63 14.79
C GLY A 129 -7.73 -24.29 14.27
N VAL A 130 -8.97 -24.24 13.77
CA VAL A 130 -9.60 -22.98 13.36
C VAL A 130 -9.84 -22.07 14.56
N ARG A 131 -10.38 -22.62 15.66
CA ARG A 131 -10.61 -21.87 16.91
C ARG A 131 -9.32 -21.33 17.51
N LYS A 132 -8.24 -22.13 17.53
CA LYS A 132 -6.92 -21.70 17.99
C LYS A 132 -6.33 -20.58 17.14
N ALA A 133 -6.45 -20.66 15.82
CA ALA A 133 -5.99 -19.61 14.93
C ALA A 133 -6.70 -18.27 15.20
N ILE A 134 -8.03 -18.30 15.39
CA ILE A 134 -8.83 -17.10 15.74
C ILE A 134 -8.43 -16.55 17.11
N ALA A 135 -8.29 -17.41 18.12
CA ALA A 135 -7.87 -17.01 19.46
C ALA A 135 -6.48 -16.34 19.45
N ARG A 136 -5.51 -16.89 18.70
CA ARG A 136 -4.20 -16.27 18.50
C ARG A 136 -4.30 -14.90 17.83
N GLN A 137 -5.19 -14.76 16.85
CA GLN A 137 -5.40 -13.47 16.20
C GLN A 137 -5.93 -12.42 17.20
N TYR A 138 -6.83 -12.80 18.11
CA TYR A 138 -7.33 -11.90 19.16
C TYR A 138 -6.21 -11.46 20.11
N ASP A 139 -5.35 -12.39 20.54
CA ASP A 139 -4.18 -12.04 21.36
C ASP A 139 -3.21 -11.10 20.62
N ASN A 140 -2.99 -11.33 19.33
CA ASN A 140 -2.14 -10.47 18.51
C ASN A 140 -2.73 -9.07 18.32
N ILE A 141 -4.06 -8.96 18.17
CA ILE A 141 -4.78 -7.68 18.15
C ILE A 141 -4.58 -6.95 19.47
N ALA A 142 -4.73 -7.62 20.62
CA ALA A 142 -4.51 -7.02 21.93
C ALA A 142 -3.07 -6.49 22.09
N ARG A 143 -2.06 -7.25 21.64
CA ARG A 143 -0.66 -6.82 21.66
C ARG A 143 -0.37 -5.65 20.71
N SER A 144 -1.04 -5.62 19.54
CA SER A 144 -0.96 -4.47 18.64
C SER A 144 -1.64 -3.23 19.23
N ASP A 145 -2.73 -3.39 20.00
CA ASP A 145 -3.38 -2.29 20.72
C ASP A 145 -2.48 -1.71 21.82
N GLU A 146 -1.70 -2.54 22.53
CA GLU A 146 -0.70 -2.05 23.49
C GLU A 146 0.34 -1.13 22.83
N GLU A 147 0.76 -1.46 21.60
CA GLU A 147 1.70 -0.64 20.83
C GLU A 147 1.08 0.70 20.40
N VAL A 148 -0.19 0.69 19.98
CA VAL A 148 -0.96 1.93 19.75
C VAL A 148 -1.03 2.76 21.04
N GLY A 149 -1.29 2.11 22.18
CA GLY A 149 -1.32 2.75 23.50
C GLY A 149 0.00 3.44 23.84
N ARG A 150 1.14 2.80 23.53
CA ARG A 150 2.49 3.39 23.69
C ARG A 150 2.67 4.63 22.82
N LEU A 151 2.38 4.54 21.52
CA LEU A 151 2.52 5.67 20.59
C LEU A 151 1.63 6.86 20.98
N LEU A 152 0.40 6.60 21.41
CA LEU A 152 -0.49 7.63 21.95
C LEU A 152 0.04 8.21 23.27
N GLY A 153 0.74 7.42 24.09
CA GLY A 153 1.48 7.87 25.26
C GLY A 153 2.59 8.86 24.89
N GLU A 154 3.39 8.50 23.89
CA GLU A 154 4.50 9.33 23.40
C GLU A 154 4.02 10.66 22.82
N LEU A 155 2.91 10.69 22.08
CA LEU A 155 2.29 11.94 21.63
C LEU A 155 1.90 12.86 22.81
N ARG A 156 1.46 12.29 23.95
CA ARG A 156 1.13 13.10 25.14
C ARG A 156 2.39 13.61 25.83
N GLU A 157 3.42 12.78 25.93
CA GLU A 157 4.71 13.16 26.51
C GLU A 157 5.37 14.30 25.72
N ASP A 158 5.24 14.25 24.40
CA ASP A 158 5.78 15.26 23.48
C ASP A 158 4.90 16.52 23.40
N GLY A 159 3.73 16.54 24.06
CA GLY A 159 2.78 17.65 23.98
C GLY A 159 2.05 17.77 22.64
N LEU A 160 2.10 16.74 21.79
CA LEU A 160 1.55 16.71 20.43
C LEU A 160 0.15 16.08 20.34
N ALA A 161 -0.37 15.52 21.45
CA ALA A 161 -1.60 14.73 21.45
C ALA A 161 -2.87 15.49 20.99
N ASP A 162 -2.92 16.81 21.17
CA ASP A 162 -4.05 17.64 20.74
C ASP A 162 -3.83 18.28 19.35
N ASP A 163 -2.64 18.13 18.78
CA ASP A 163 -2.24 18.67 17.46
C ASP A 163 -1.94 17.56 16.44
N THR A 164 -2.34 16.32 16.75
CA THR A 164 -2.09 15.15 15.89
C THR A 164 -3.40 14.43 15.57
N ILE A 165 -3.66 14.26 14.27
CA ILE A 165 -4.72 13.37 13.77
C ILE A 165 -4.16 11.96 13.71
N VAL A 166 -4.86 10.99 14.29
CA VAL A 166 -4.44 9.58 14.31
C VAL A 166 -5.41 8.74 13.50
N PHE A 167 -4.87 7.97 12.56
CA PHE A 167 -5.59 6.98 11.77
C PHE A 167 -5.10 5.58 12.16
N ILE A 168 -6.02 4.67 12.45
CA ILE A 168 -5.74 3.23 12.64
C ILE A 168 -6.50 2.48 11.56
N TRP A 169 -5.79 1.72 10.75
CA TRP A 169 -6.37 0.94 9.66
C TRP A 169 -5.55 -0.33 9.38
N SER A 170 -6.08 -1.20 8.52
CA SER A 170 -5.39 -2.41 8.07
C SER A 170 -5.36 -2.48 6.55
N ASP A 171 -4.28 -3.01 5.98
CA ASP A 171 -4.05 -3.13 4.53
C ASP A 171 -5.00 -4.12 3.85
N HIS A 172 -5.39 -5.19 4.54
CA HIS A 172 -6.36 -6.17 4.09
C HIS A 172 -6.92 -6.98 5.29
N GLY A 173 -7.88 -7.87 5.04
CA GLY A 173 -8.42 -8.78 6.05
C GLY A 173 -7.40 -9.75 6.65
N GLU A 174 -7.82 -10.49 7.69
CA GLU A 174 -6.96 -11.37 8.49
C GLU A 174 -6.39 -12.59 7.74
N GLY A 175 -5.53 -13.37 8.40
CA GLY A 175 -4.85 -14.54 7.82
C GLY A 175 -5.70 -15.81 7.67
N LEU A 176 -6.99 -15.80 8.00
CA LEU A 176 -7.88 -16.95 7.85
C LEU A 176 -8.14 -17.30 6.36
N PRO A 177 -8.51 -18.56 6.05
CA PRO A 177 -8.98 -18.90 4.72
C PRO A 177 -10.17 -18.01 4.32
N ARG A 178 -10.23 -17.58 3.05
CA ARG A 178 -11.23 -16.65 2.49
C ARG A 178 -11.14 -15.19 2.98
N ALA A 179 -10.21 -14.84 3.87
CA ALA A 179 -9.93 -13.45 4.27
C ALA A 179 -8.85 -12.80 3.38
N LYS A 180 -7.61 -12.65 3.85
CA LYS A 180 -6.48 -12.10 3.06
C LYS A 180 -6.43 -12.69 1.64
N ARG A 181 -6.27 -11.81 0.64
CA ARG A 181 -6.31 -12.06 -0.82
C ARG A 181 -7.70 -12.27 -1.43
N SER A 182 -8.78 -12.23 -0.65
CA SER A 182 -10.15 -12.34 -1.17
C SER A 182 -10.81 -10.98 -1.41
N LEU A 183 -11.84 -10.94 -2.28
CA LEU A 183 -12.73 -9.78 -2.45
C LEU A 183 -14.07 -9.91 -1.67
N TYR A 184 -14.23 -10.98 -0.88
CA TYR A 184 -15.25 -11.03 0.17
C TYR A 184 -14.92 -10.01 1.28
N ASP A 185 -15.90 -9.63 2.09
CA ASP A 185 -15.78 -8.61 3.14
C ASP A 185 -14.77 -9.04 4.20
N SER A 186 -14.65 -10.35 4.45
CA SER A 186 -13.57 -10.93 5.25
C SER A 186 -12.18 -10.54 4.76
N GLY A 187 -12.00 -10.19 3.49
CA GLY A 187 -10.74 -9.77 2.89
C GLY A 187 -10.58 -8.25 2.68
N ILE A 188 -11.67 -7.49 2.53
CA ILE A 188 -11.62 -6.07 2.13
C ILE A 188 -12.33 -5.10 3.09
N ASN A 189 -13.16 -5.58 4.02
CA ASN A 189 -13.83 -4.74 5.02
C ASN A 189 -12.96 -4.65 6.27
N VAL A 190 -12.01 -3.74 6.23
CA VAL A 190 -10.96 -3.54 7.23
C VAL A 190 -11.33 -2.44 8.24
N PRO A 191 -10.75 -2.44 9.46
CA PRO A 191 -10.97 -1.33 10.40
C PRO A 191 -10.44 -0.01 9.82
N LEU A 192 -11.15 1.07 10.14
CA LEU A 192 -10.68 2.44 10.00
C LEU A 192 -11.20 3.24 11.20
N VAL A 193 -10.30 3.62 12.09
CA VAL A 193 -10.58 4.46 13.26
C VAL A 193 -9.82 5.77 13.11
N VAL A 194 -10.50 6.90 13.27
CA VAL A 194 -9.89 8.22 13.17
C VAL A 194 -10.11 8.98 14.47
N ARG A 195 -9.04 9.52 15.04
CA ARG A 195 -9.06 10.48 16.14
C ARG A 195 -8.59 11.83 15.62
N TRP A 196 -9.47 12.82 15.69
CA TRP A 196 -9.15 14.20 15.33
C TRP A 196 -9.54 15.13 16.49
N PRO A 197 -8.56 15.54 17.33
CA PRO A 197 -8.82 16.42 18.46
C PRO A 197 -9.49 17.73 18.03
N GLY A 198 -10.49 18.17 18.80
CA GLY A 198 -11.23 19.41 18.54
C GLY A 198 -12.28 19.35 17.43
N GLU A 199 -12.16 18.41 16.50
CA GLU A 199 -13.04 18.31 15.32
C GLU A 199 -13.97 17.09 15.36
N ILE A 200 -13.58 15.99 16.01
CA ILE A 200 -14.41 14.78 16.18
C ILE A 200 -14.59 14.48 17.67
N GLU A 201 -15.85 14.47 18.15
CA GLU A 201 -16.19 14.27 19.58
C GLU A 201 -15.90 12.82 20.06
N GLY A 202 -15.80 11.86 19.14
CA GLY A 202 -15.50 10.45 19.39
C GLY A 202 -16.75 9.60 19.71
N GLY A 203 -16.62 8.27 19.60
CA GLY A 203 -17.72 7.33 19.84
C GLY A 203 -18.75 7.22 18.72
N GLU A 204 -18.54 7.93 17.60
CA GLU A 204 -19.39 7.87 16.42
C GLU A 204 -19.04 6.69 15.51
N ARG A 205 -20.04 6.16 14.82
CA ARG A 205 -19.86 5.14 13.77
C ARG A 205 -20.45 5.64 12.47
N SER A 206 -19.64 5.65 11.41
CA SER A 206 -20.07 5.99 10.06
C SER A 206 -20.41 4.74 9.24
N GLN A 207 -21.43 4.84 8.39
CA GLN A 207 -21.77 3.83 7.38
C GLN A 207 -21.26 4.22 5.98
N ARG A 208 -20.48 5.31 5.87
CA ARG A 208 -19.91 5.77 4.61
C ARG A 208 -19.00 4.69 4.01
N LEU A 209 -19.13 4.44 2.71
CA LEU A 209 -18.19 3.63 1.96
C LEU A 209 -16.87 4.40 1.77
N VAL A 210 -15.80 3.88 2.38
CA VAL A 210 -14.44 4.41 2.29
C VAL A 210 -13.54 3.36 1.66
N SER A 211 -12.72 3.76 0.69
CA SER A 211 -11.66 2.94 0.11
C SER A 211 -10.32 3.32 0.73
N LEU A 212 -9.38 2.39 0.86
CA LEU A 212 -8.02 2.74 1.28
C LEU A 212 -7.32 3.71 0.31
N LEU A 213 -7.78 3.78 -0.95
CA LEU A 213 -7.35 4.79 -1.92
C LEU A 213 -7.68 6.23 -1.48
N ASP A 214 -8.62 6.39 -0.55
CA ASP A 214 -9.07 7.69 -0.05
C ASP A 214 -8.15 8.28 1.01
N LEU A 215 -7.31 7.46 1.64
CA LEU A 215 -6.41 7.91 2.72
C LEU A 215 -5.43 8.97 2.22
N GLY A 216 -4.78 8.75 1.07
CA GLY A 216 -3.84 9.72 0.49
C GLY A 216 -4.47 11.10 0.26
N PRO A 217 -5.53 11.22 -0.56
CA PRO A 217 -6.26 12.46 -0.76
C PRO A 217 -6.79 13.09 0.54
N THR A 218 -7.28 12.29 1.49
CA THR A 218 -7.77 12.79 2.78
C THR A 218 -6.63 13.44 3.58
N VAL A 219 -5.47 12.77 3.67
CA VAL A 219 -4.30 13.33 4.36
C VAL A 219 -3.80 14.60 3.69
N LEU A 220 -3.76 14.65 2.35
CA LEU A 220 -3.38 15.87 1.62
C LEU A 220 -4.34 17.03 1.91
N SER A 221 -5.66 16.79 1.86
CA SER A 221 -6.67 17.82 2.22
C SER A 221 -6.49 18.33 3.64
N LEU A 222 -6.31 17.43 4.62
CA LEU A 222 -6.09 17.78 6.02
C LEU A 222 -4.80 18.58 6.23
N ALA A 223 -3.77 18.31 5.44
CA ALA A 223 -2.51 19.04 5.46
C ALA A 223 -2.55 20.37 4.68
N GLY A 224 -3.67 20.70 4.02
CA GLY A 224 -3.80 21.87 3.15
C GLY A 224 -2.96 21.78 1.88
N VAL A 225 -2.65 20.56 1.42
CA VAL A 225 -1.86 20.28 0.21
C VAL A 225 -2.81 19.93 -0.94
N ASP A 226 -2.57 20.53 -2.11
CA ASP A 226 -3.38 20.27 -3.31
C ASP A 226 -3.40 18.77 -3.66
N ILE A 227 -4.60 18.23 -3.88
CA ILE A 227 -4.79 16.85 -4.29
C ILE A 227 -4.56 16.75 -5.80
N PRO A 228 -3.60 15.92 -6.27
CA PRO A 228 -3.38 15.73 -7.69
C PRO A 228 -4.61 15.13 -8.39
N THR A 229 -4.99 15.69 -9.54
CA THR A 229 -6.21 15.32 -10.28
C THR A 229 -6.24 13.87 -10.77
N TRP A 230 -5.10 13.18 -10.79
CA TRP A 230 -5.00 11.77 -11.18
C TRP A 230 -5.29 10.80 -10.02
N MET A 231 -5.34 11.27 -8.77
CA MET A 231 -5.70 10.42 -7.64
C MET A 231 -7.16 9.97 -7.76
N GLN A 232 -7.39 8.66 -7.65
CA GLN A 232 -8.69 8.04 -7.85
C GLN A 232 -9.53 7.96 -6.57
N GLY A 233 -8.87 8.09 -5.40
CA GLY A 233 -9.54 8.23 -4.12
C GLY A 233 -10.11 9.64 -3.94
N GLN A 234 -10.95 9.80 -2.93
CA GLN A 234 -11.58 11.09 -2.61
C GLN A 234 -11.51 11.35 -1.10
N PRO A 235 -11.25 12.60 -0.66
CA PRO A 235 -11.32 12.93 0.75
C PRO A 235 -12.65 12.51 1.38
N PHE A 236 -12.58 11.83 2.52
CA PHE A 236 -13.78 11.44 3.29
C PHE A 236 -13.92 12.19 4.61
N LEU A 237 -12.90 12.97 4.98
CA LEU A 237 -12.86 13.84 6.15
C LEU A 237 -12.17 15.17 5.76
N GLY A 238 -12.40 16.19 6.57
CA GLY A 238 -11.78 17.50 6.39
C GLY A 238 -12.58 18.46 5.49
N PRO A 239 -12.02 19.63 5.20
CA PRO A 239 -12.72 20.71 4.49
C PRO A 239 -13.13 20.32 3.07
N ASP A 240 -12.40 19.42 2.41
CA ASP A 240 -12.67 18.97 1.05
C ASP A 240 -13.39 17.61 0.99
N ALA A 241 -13.98 17.15 2.10
CA ALA A 241 -14.68 15.87 2.14
C ALA A 241 -15.79 15.80 1.09
N ASN A 242 -15.73 14.80 0.21
CA ASN A 242 -16.73 14.57 -0.83
C ASN A 242 -18.04 14.02 -0.25
N ASP A 243 -19.12 14.08 -1.03
CA ASP A 243 -20.32 13.29 -0.75
C ASP A 243 -20.00 11.79 -0.71
N PRO A 244 -20.73 10.99 0.09
CA PRO A 244 -20.55 9.54 0.12
C PRO A 244 -20.68 8.93 -1.28
N ARG A 245 -19.75 8.03 -1.64
CA ARG A 245 -19.86 7.27 -2.90
C ARG A 245 -20.99 6.26 -2.80
N GLU A 246 -21.64 6.03 -3.92
CA GLU A 246 -22.64 4.96 -4.08
C GLU A 246 -21.98 3.58 -4.23
N TYR A 247 -20.86 3.53 -4.95
CA TYR A 247 -20.15 2.29 -5.28
C TYR A 247 -18.69 2.29 -4.83
N LEU A 248 -18.24 1.18 -4.26
CA LEU A 248 -16.84 0.87 -4.02
C LEU A 248 -16.40 -0.25 -4.96
N LEU A 249 -15.30 -0.04 -5.68
CA LEU A 249 -14.68 -1.05 -6.55
C LEU A 249 -13.51 -1.71 -5.81
N ALA A 250 -13.39 -3.03 -5.92
CA ALA A 250 -12.24 -3.81 -5.50
C ALA A 250 -11.77 -4.71 -6.65
N ALA A 251 -10.47 -4.96 -6.72
CA ALA A 251 -9.86 -5.72 -7.80
C ALA A 251 -8.74 -6.63 -7.30
N ARG A 252 -8.59 -7.76 -7.97
CA ARG A 252 -7.49 -8.71 -7.79
C ARG A 252 -7.11 -9.25 -9.16
N ASP A 253 -5.82 -9.30 -9.46
CA ASP A 253 -5.30 -9.87 -10.71
C ASP A 253 -4.55 -11.18 -10.46
N ARG A 254 -3.73 -11.20 -9.41
CA ARG A 254 -2.87 -12.34 -9.04
C ARG A 254 -2.81 -12.48 -7.53
N ILE A 255 -2.68 -13.72 -7.06
CA ILE A 255 -2.41 -14.09 -5.69
C ILE A 255 -1.06 -14.78 -5.64
N ASP A 256 -0.04 -14.09 -5.12
CA ASP A 256 1.32 -14.60 -5.08
C ASP A 256 1.69 -15.12 -6.49
N GLU A 257 1.98 -16.41 -6.69
CA GLU A 257 2.35 -17.00 -7.98
C GLU A 257 1.15 -17.36 -8.90
N SER A 258 -0.10 -17.25 -8.42
CA SER A 258 -1.28 -17.75 -9.13
C SER A 258 -2.14 -16.65 -9.72
N TYR A 259 -2.40 -16.70 -11.04
CA TYR A 259 -3.34 -15.80 -11.71
C TYR A 259 -4.78 -16.06 -11.25
N ASP A 260 -5.48 -15.01 -10.83
CA ASP A 260 -6.86 -15.11 -10.32
C ASP A 260 -7.56 -13.76 -10.45
N MET A 261 -7.89 -13.41 -11.70
CA MET A 261 -8.52 -12.13 -12.03
C MET A 261 -9.97 -12.10 -11.55
N VAL A 262 -10.24 -11.23 -10.58
CA VAL A 262 -11.56 -11.00 -10.00
C VAL A 262 -11.78 -9.50 -9.83
N ARG A 263 -13.03 -9.08 -10.05
CA ARG A 263 -13.50 -7.71 -9.81
C ARG A 263 -14.72 -7.78 -8.92
N ALA A 264 -14.86 -6.79 -8.04
CA ALA A 264 -16.04 -6.65 -7.21
C ALA A 264 -16.49 -5.20 -7.16
N ILE A 265 -17.80 -4.98 -7.15
CA ILE A 265 -18.40 -3.68 -6.85
C ILE A 265 -19.40 -3.84 -5.72
N ARG A 266 -19.42 -2.87 -4.83
CA ARG A 266 -20.18 -2.90 -3.58
C ARG A 266 -20.96 -1.60 -3.38
N THR A 267 -22.18 -1.72 -2.87
CA THR A 267 -22.94 -0.63 -2.25
C THR A 267 -22.97 -0.75 -0.72
N ASP A 268 -23.80 0.03 -0.04
CA ASP A 268 -24.02 -0.12 1.40
C ASP A 268 -24.65 -1.48 1.76
N ARG A 269 -25.44 -2.07 0.85
CA ARG A 269 -26.19 -3.31 1.06
C ARG A 269 -25.76 -4.48 0.19
N TYR A 270 -25.51 -4.28 -1.09
CA TYR A 270 -25.26 -5.38 -2.02
C TYR A 270 -23.81 -5.41 -2.49
N LYS A 271 -23.28 -6.60 -2.77
CA LYS A 271 -21.98 -6.75 -3.41
C LYS A 271 -22.06 -7.74 -4.56
N TYR A 272 -21.52 -7.33 -5.69
CA TYR A 272 -21.36 -8.13 -6.88
C TYR A 272 -19.89 -8.48 -7.07
N ILE A 273 -19.59 -9.74 -7.38
CA ILE A 273 -18.25 -10.24 -7.69
C ILE A 273 -18.31 -10.92 -9.05
N ARG A 274 -17.32 -10.67 -9.90
CA ARG A 274 -17.15 -11.36 -11.19
C ARG A 274 -15.82 -12.09 -11.22
N ASN A 275 -15.88 -13.38 -11.49
CA ASN A 275 -14.73 -14.26 -11.62
C ASN A 275 -14.45 -14.50 -13.08
N TYR A 276 -13.23 -14.18 -13.53
CA TYR A 276 -12.85 -14.32 -14.92
C TYR A 276 -12.18 -15.66 -15.23
N ASP A 277 -11.70 -16.37 -14.20
CA ASP A 277 -11.20 -17.73 -14.31
C ASP A 277 -12.07 -18.68 -13.47
N GLN A 278 -12.80 -19.56 -14.14
CA GLN A 278 -13.66 -20.56 -13.50
C GLN A 278 -12.95 -21.90 -13.29
N THR A 279 -11.68 -22.02 -13.71
CA THR A 279 -10.89 -23.25 -13.53
C THR A 279 -10.28 -23.35 -12.14
N ASN A 280 -10.04 -22.21 -11.52
CA ASN A 280 -9.53 -22.11 -10.15
C ASN A 280 -10.65 -22.31 -9.11
N PRO A 281 -10.35 -23.00 -7.98
CA PRO A 281 -11.26 -22.98 -6.82
C PRO A 281 -11.36 -21.55 -6.24
N PRO A 282 -12.42 -21.22 -5.47
CA PRO A 282 -12.50 -19.96 -4.72
C PRO A 282 -11.26 -19.70 -3.86
N LEU A 283 -10.71 -20.73 -3.23
CA LEU A 283 -9.50 -20.66 -2.44
C LEU A 283 -8.29 -21.18 -3.24
N VAL A 284 -7.65 -20.30 -4.01
CA VAL A 284 -6.44 -20.62 -4.77
C VAL A 284 -5.30 -21.04 -3.84
N TRP A 285 -4.54 -22.04 -4.29
CA TRP A 285 -3.40 -22.59 -3.57
C TRP A 285 -2.30 -21.55 -3.39
N VAL A 286 -1.85 -21.40 -2.14
CA VAL A 286 -0.69 -20.58 -1.78
C VAL A 286 0.12 -21.36 -0.74
N PRO A 287 1.39 -21.71 -1.03
CA PRO A 287 2.23 -22.49 -0.13
C PRO A 287 2.39 -21.86 1.26
N PHE A 288 2.51 -20.53 1.31
CA PHE A 288 2.69 -19.80 2.56
C PHE A 288 1.45 -19.91 3.46
N ARG A 289 0.25 -19.65 2.92
CA ARG A 289 -1.03 -19.77 3.64
C ARG A 289 -1.30 -21.21 4.11
N ALA A 290 -0.87 -22.20 3.32
CA ALA A 290 -1.04 -23.61 3.64
C ALA A 290 -0.42 -24.01 4.98
N ARG A 291 0.51 -23.23 5.54
CA ARG A 291 1.16 -23.53 6.83
C ARG A 291 0.26 -23.29 8.05
N GLY A 292 -0.79 -22.48 7.93
CA GLY A 292 -1.66 -22.14 9.05
C GLY A 292 -2.58 -23.29 9.49
N GLU A 293 -2.81 -23.42 10.80
CA GLU A 293 -3.64 -24.48 11.40
C GLU A 293 -5.05 -24.54 10.80
N ALA A 294 -5.72 -23.39 10.67
CA ALA A 294 -7.04 -23.29 10.05
C ALA A 294 -7.07 -23.82 8.60
N MET A 295 -6.00 -23.56 7.84
CA MET A 295 -5.87 -24.04 6.47
C MET A 295 -5.57 -25.54 6.43
N GLN A 296 -4.75 -26.04 7.35
CA GLN A 296 -4.45 -27.48 7.49
C GLN A 296 -5.70 -28.30 7.82
N ASP A 297 -6.54 -27.81 8.75
CA ASP A 297 -7.81 -28.46 9.07
C ASP A 297 -8.79 -28.46 7.90
N LEU A 298 -8.91 -27.33 7.19
CA LEU A 298 -9.73 -27.23 5.98
C LEU A 298 -9.28 -28.25 4.92
N LEU A 299 -7.99 -28.33 4.64
CA LEU A 299 -7.44 -29.28 3.66
C LEU A 299 -7.62 -30.74 4.08
N ARG A 300 -7.42 -31.06 5.36
CA ARG A 300 -7.61 -32.41 5.91
C ARG A 300 -9.07 -32.85 5.76
N LEU A 301 -10.02 -32.05 6.24
CA LEU A 301 -11.45 -32.39 6.16
C LEU A 301 -11.93 -32.50 4.71
N HIS A 302 -11.39 -31.67 3.80
CA HIS A 302 -11.68 -31.81 2.38
C HIS A 302 -11.21 -33.16 1.83
N ALA A 303 -9.99 -33.58 2.16
CA ALA A 303 -9.43 -34.87 1.74
C ALA A 303 -10.17 -36.07 2.34
N GLU A 304 -10.73 -35.92 3.55
CA GLU A 304 -11.55 -36.93 4.23
C GLU A 304 -12.99 -36.98 3.70
N GLY A 305 -13.41 -35.98 2.91
CA GLY A 305 -14.79 -35.85 2.42
C GLY A 305 -15.78 -35.42 3.52
N GLU A 306 -15.28 -34.76 4.56
CA GLU A 306 -16.03 -34.35 5.76
C GLU A 306 -16.42 -32.87 5.76
N LEU A 307 -16.02 -32.08 4.75
CA LEU A 307 -16.52 -30.71 4.58
C LEU A 307 -17.91 -30.70 3.94
N ASP A 308 -18.76 -29.79 4.42
CA ASP A 308 -20.05 -29.46 3.83
C ASP A 308 -20.24 -27.93 3.72
N GLY A 309 -21.35 -27.54 3.07
CA GLY A 309 -21.77 -26.14 2.96
C GLY A 309 -20.70 -25.20 2.36
N PRO A 310 -20.66 -23.93 2.80
CA PRO A 310 -19.75 -22.93 2.25
C PRO A 310 -18.26 -23.26 2.47
N ALA A 311 -17.91 -24.04 3.50
CA ALA A 311 -16.53 -24.47 3.72
C ALA A 311 -16.07 -25.47 2.65
N ALA A 312 -16.95 -26.38 2.21
CA ALA A 312 -16.65 -27.29 1.10
C ALA A 312 -16.49 -26.54 -0.23
N GLU A 313 -17.28 -25.49 -0.45
CA GLU A 313 -17.25 -24.68 -1.68
C GLU A 313 -15.87 -24.04 -1.92
N LEU A 314 -15.17 -23.63 -0.85
CA LEU A 314 -13.84 -23.01 -0.94
C LEU A 314 -12.81 -23.83 -1.71
N LEU A 315 -12.87 -25.16 -1.58
CA LEU A 315 -11.97 -26.11 -2.22
C LEU A 315 -12.65 -26.92 -3.33
N SER A 316 -13.93 -26.65 -3.59
CA SER A 316 -14.66 -27.30 -4.67
C SER A 316 -14.15 -26.83 -6.05
N GLY A 317 -14.18 -27.74 -7.02
CA GLY A 317 -13.77 -27.42 -8.39
C GLY A 317 -14.83 -26.55 -9.08
N GLY A 318 -14.37 -25.47 -9.71
CA GLY A 318 -15.24 -24.53 -10.42
C GLY A 318 -15.67 -23.34 -9.55
N ARG A 319 -15.63 -22.15 -10.13
CA ARG A 319 -16.13 -20.92 -9.50
C ARG A 319 -17.26 -20.32 -10.35
N PRO A 320 -18.38 -19.84 -9.75
CA PRO A 320 -19.42 -19.17 -10.52
C PRO A 320 -18.84 -17.94 -11.23
N VAL A 321 -19.31 -17.66 -12.45
CA VAL A 321 -18.88 -16.46 -13.21
C VAL A 321 -19.24 -15.19 -12.45
N GLU A 322 -20.40 -15.20 -11.80
CA GLU A 322 -20.97 -14.07 -11.10
C GLU A 322 -21.47 -14.47 -9.72
N GLU A 323 -21.22 -13.62 -8.75
CA GLU A 323 -21.73 -13.75 -7.39
C GLU A 323 -22.43 -12.45 -6.99
N LEU A 324 -23.56 -12.57 -6.29
CA LEU A 324 -24.30 -11.45 -5.73
C LEU A 324 -24.69 -11.76 -4.29
N TYR A 325 -24.41 -10.84 -3.37
CA TYR A 325 -24.71 -11.00 -1.95
C TYR A 325 -25.49 -9.81 -1.41
N ASP A 326 -26.51 -10.09 -0.58
CA ASP A 326 -27.15 -9.09 0.29
C ASP A 326 -26.42 -9.09 1.63
N LEU A 327 -25.54 -8.11 1.85
CA LEU A 327 -24.65 -8.03 3.01
C LEU A 327 -25.39 -7.75 4.32
N VAL A 328 -26.67 -7.34 4.26
CA VAL A 328 -27.49 -7.15 5.46
C VAL A 328 -28.13 -8.48 5.87
N ALA A 329 -28.63 -9.26 4.91
CA ALA A 329 -29.25 -10.56 5.18
C ALA A 329 -28.22 -11.69 5.36
N ASP A 330 -27.08 -11.59 4.69
CA ASP A 330 -26.00 -12.57 4.65
C ASP A 330 -24.64 -11.86 4.79
N PRO A 331 -24.27 -11.41 6.01
CA PRO A 331 -23.03 -10.67 6.24
C PRO A 331 -21.76 -11.50 6.03
N HIS A 332 -21.90 -12.82 5.90
CA HIS A 332 -20.79 -13.75 5.61
C HIS A 332 -20.72 -14.15 4.15
N GLU A 333 -21.64 -13.69 3.30
CA GLU A 333 -21.62 -13.93 1.85
C GLU A 333 -21.57 -15.41 1.51
N THR A 334 -22.43 -16.19 2.17
CA THR A 334 -22.54 -17.64 2.02
C THR A 334 -23.65 -18.07 1.07
N ASN A 335 -24.51 -17.15 0.65
CA ASN A 335 -25.65 -17.41 -0.23
C ASN A 335 -25.58 -16.55 -1.49
N ASN A 336 -25.09 -17.13 -2.59
CA ASN A 336 -25.01 -16.43 -3.87
C ASN A 336 -26.40 -16.26 -4.52
N LEU A 337 -26.81 -15.01 -4.71
CA LEU A 337 -28.09 -14.59 -5.30
C LEU A 337 -28.02 -14.36 -6.82
N ALA A 338 -26.90 -14.61 -7.48
CA ALA A 338 -26.73 -14.30 -8.90
C ALA A 338 -27.74 -15.03 -9.81
N ASP A 339 -28.15 -16.25 -9.43
CA ASP A 339 -29.18 -17.03 -10.14
C ASP A 339 -30.61 -16.80 -9.62
N ASP A 340 -30.79 -15.95 -8.59
CA ASP A 340 -32.11 -15.65 -8.05
C ASP A 340 -32.85 -14.61 -8.92
N SER A 341 -33.94 -15.06 -9.54
CA SER A 341 -34.80 -14.23 -10.37
C SER A 341 -35.30 -12.94 -9.68
N ALA A 342 -35.48 -12.97 -8.34
CA ALA A 342 -35.92 -11.81 -7.57
C ALA A 342 -34.86 -10.70 -7.49
N HIS A 343 -33.58 -11.01 -7.72
CA HIS A 343 -32.46 -10.09 -7.63
C HIS A 343 -31.87 -9.74 -9.01
N SER A 344 -32.54 -10.12 -10.10
CA SER A 344 -32.03 -9.93 -11.46
C SER A 344 -31.82 -8.47 -11.86
N GLU A 345 -32.64 -7.55 -11.36
CA GLU A 345 -32.47 -6.10 -11.56
C GLU A 345 -31.21 -5.58 -10.84
N THR A 346 -31.04 -5.92 -9.56
CA THR A 346 -29.85 -5.55 -8.77
C THR A 346 -28.57 -6.12 -9.37
N LEU A 347 -28.60 -7.38 -9.83
CA LEU A 347 -27.47 -7.99 -10.53
C LEU A 347 -27.11 -7.20 -11.80
N ALA A 348 -28.10 -6.84 -12.61
CA ALA A 348 -27.88 -6.10 -13.85
C ALA A 348 -27.34 -4.68 -13.60
N GLU A 349 -27.86 -4.00 -12.58
CA GLU A 349 -27.40 -2.69 -12.15
C GLU A 349 -25.94 -2.71 -11.72
N LEU A 350 -25.57 -3.58 -10.77
CA LEU A 350 -24.19 -3.67 -10.27
C LEU A 350 -23.22 -4.15 -11.35
N ARG A 351 -23.66 -5.05 -12.23
CA ARG A 351 -22.87 -5.47 -13.39
C ARG A 351 -22.52 -4.27 -14.27
N ALA A 352 -23.52 -3.46 -14.63
CA ALA A 352 -23.33 -2.28 -15.46
C ALA A 352 -22.46 -1.22 -14.77
N ALA A 353 -22.72 -0.95 -13.48
CA ALA A 353 -21.91 -0.01 -12.69
C ALA A 353 -20.44 -0.44 -12.61
N MET A 354 -20.17 -1.74 -12.48
CA MET A 354 -18.81 -2.27 -12.50
C MET A 354 -18.16 -2.11 -13.86
N ASP A 355 -18.86 -2.46 -14.95
CA ASP A 355 -18.34 -2.32 -16.31
C ASP A 355 -18.02 -0.85 -16.63
N ASP A 356 -18.94 0.07 -16.35
CA ASP A 356 -18.73 1.51 -16.55
C ASP A 356 -17.50 2.03 -15.76
N ARG A 357 -17.32 1.56 -14.52
CA ARG A 357 -16.19 1.97 -13.69
C ARG A 357 -14.87 1.39 -14.19
N LEU A 358 -14.84 0.12 -14.60
CA LEU A 358 -13.64 -0.51 -15.15
C LEU A 358 -13.22 0.15 -16.47
N ASP A 359 -14.17 0.48 -17.34
CA ASP A 359 -13.91 1.18 -18.60
C ASP A 359 -13.39 2.60 -18.35
N ALA A 360 -13.97 3.34 -17.39
CA ALA A 360 -13.50 4.67 -17.01
C ALA A 360 -12.08 4.68 -16.43
N LEU A 361 -11.70 3.61 -15.73
CA LEU A 361 -10.35 3.45 -15.15
C LEU A 361 -9.33 2.90 -16.16
N GLY A 362 -9.79 2.37 -17.30
CA GLY A 362 -8.93 1.67 -18.25
C GLY A 362 -8.31 0.42 -17.64
N ASP A 363 -9.12 -0.41 -16.97
CA ASP A 363 -8.67 -1.62 -16.29
C ASP A 363 -7.80 -2.52 -17.19
N ARG A 364 -6.61 -2.86 -16.69
CA ARG A 364 -5.57 -3.56 -17.45
C ARG A 364 -5.50 -5.05 -17.20
N GLY A 365 -6.35 -5.61 -16.33
CA GLY A 365 -6.28 -7.04 -15.95
C GLY A 365 -6.40 -8.02 -17.13
N ARG A 366 -6.96 -7.60 -18.26
CA ARG A 366 -7.05 -8.40 -19.49
C ARG A 366 -5.80 -8.35 -20.38
N LEU A 367 -4.84 -7.48 -20.08
CA LEU A 367 -3.55 -7.47 -20.76
C LEU A 367 -2.70 -8.62 -20.22
N ASP A 368 -2.05 -9.35 -21.13
CA ASP A 368 -1.08 -10.38 -20.75
C ASP A 368 0.06 -9.75 -19.94
N GLU A 369 0.46 -10.38 -18.83
CA GLU A 369 1.48 -9.82 -17.94
C GLU A 369 2.82 -9.64 -18.65
N THR A 370 3.18 -10.51 -19.61
CA THR A 370 4.40 -10.37 -20.41
C THR A 370 4.34 -9.13 -21.28
N GLN A 371 3.17 -8.84 -21.87
CA GLN A 371 2.97 -7.62 -22.65
C GLN A 371 2.97 -6.37 -21.78
N LEU A 372 2.45 -6.45 -20.56
CA LEU A 372 2.49 -5.36 -19.60
C LEU A 372 3.94 -5.07 -19.18
N VAL A 373 4.71 -6.11 -18.87
CA VAL A 373 6.13 -5.99 -18.50
C VAL A 373 6.95 -5.48 -19.66
N ASP A 374 6.78 -5.95 -20.89
CA ASP A 374 7.51 -5.43 -22.05
C ASP A 374 7.25 -3.94 -22.32
N GLN A 375 6.06 -3.42 -21.97
CA GLN A 375 5.79 -1.97 -22.03
C GLN A 375 6.55 -1.17 -20.97
N MET A 376 6.82 -1.78 -19.80
CA MET A 376 7.53 -1.15 -18.70
C MET A 376 9.04 -1.30 -18.86
N TRP A 377 9.49 -2.50 -19.25
CA TRP A 377 10.86 -2.97 -19.37
C TRP A 377 11.07 -3.54 -20.78
N PRO A 378 11.23 -2.69 -21.80
CA PRO A 378 11.33 -3.13 -23.18
C PRO A 378 12.48 -4.12 -23.38
N GLY A 379 12.19 -5.30 -23.92
CA GLY A 379 13.19 -6.36 -24.09
C GLY A 379 13.66 -7.02 -22.78
N GLY A 380 12.92 -6.83 -21.68
CA GLY A 380 13.27 -7.36 -20.36
C GLY A 380 14.37 -6.59 -19.63
N GLU A 381 14.77 -5.42 -20.15
CA GLU A 381 15.78 -4.56 -19.54
C GLU A 381 15.11 -3.49 -18.66
N GLN A 382 15.51 -3.42 -17.39
CA GLN A 382 15.06 -2.35 -16.50
C GLN A 382 15.56 -1.00 -17.03
N PRO A 383 14.68 -0.03 -17.28
CA PRO A 383 15.11 1.30 -17.68
C PRO A 383 15.86 2.00 -16.54
N VAL A 384 16.80 2.89 -16.86
CA VAL A 384 17.63 3.61 -15.89
C VAL A 384 17.23 5.08 -15.84
N THR A 385 17.11 5.63 -14.64
CA THR A 385 16.85 7.06 -14.43
C THR A 385 18.09 7.88 -14.80
N ALA A 386 17.92 8.92 -15.61
CA ALA A 386 19.01 9.80 -16.02
C ALA A 386 19.61 10.55 -14.81
N THR A 387 20.93 10.56 -14.69
CA THR A 387 21.64 11.32 -13.65
C THR A 387 21.33 12.80 -13.75
N PRO A 388 20.87 13.45 -12.67
CA PRO A 388 20.57 14.87 -12.69
C PRO A 388 21.83 15.71 -12.94
N THR A 389 21.63 16.90 -13.51
CA THR A 389 22.67 17.89 -13.75
C THR A 389 22.35 19.20 -13.05
N PHE A 390 23.38 20.01 -12.82
CA PHE A 390 23.26 21.30 -12.15
C PHE A 390 23.16 22.40 -13.20
N VAL A 391 22.20 23.31 -13.02
CA VAL A 391 21.95 24.45 -13.91
C VAL A 391 21.98 25.73 -13.06
N PRO A 392 23.13 26.42 -12.97
CA PRO A 392 23.26 27.60 -12.13
C PRO A 392 22.62 28.82 -12.79
N ASN A 393 22.11 29.73 -11.96
CA ASN A 393 21.66 31.07 -12.32
C ASN A 393 22.59 32.09 -11.64
N ALA A 394 23.56 32.57 -12.38
CA ALA A 394 24.60 33.50 -11.95
C ALA A 394 24.91 34.54 -13.07
N PRO A 395 25.61 35.66 -12.78
CA PRO A 395 25.86 36.74 -13.76
C PRO A 395 26.48 36.35 -15.10
N LYS A 396 27.17 35.20 -15.19
CA LYS A 396 27.80 34.67 -16.41
C LYS A 396 27.13 33.41 -16.97
N ASN A 397 26.21 32.80 -16.23
CA ASN A 397 25.47 31.63 -16.64
C ASN A 397 24.05 31.78 -16.12
N ARG A 398 23.16 32.33 -16.94
CA ARG A 398 21.74 32.55 -16.59
C ARG A 398 20.92 31.33 -16.97
N MET A 399 21.29 30.18 -16.40
CA MET A 399 20.74 28.87 -16.75
C MET A 399 20.95 28.50 -18.23
N THR A 400 21.98 29.06 -18.88
CA THR A 400 22.25 28.86 -20.30
C THR A 400 23.04 27.58 -20.55
N GLU A 401 23.83 27.13 -19.57
CA GLU A 401 24.66 25.94 -19.66
C GLU A 401 24.60 25.14 -18.34
N ALA A 402 24.59 23.82 -18.44
CA ALA A 402 24.71 22.96 -17.26
C ALA A 402 26.17 22.88 -16.79
N THR A 403 26.38 22.77 -15.48
CA THR A 403 27.70 22.65 -14.83
C THR A 403 27.79 21.35 -14.04
N PRO A 404 27.94 20.18 -14.70
CA PRO A 404 27.87 18.87 -14.04
C PRO A 404 28.94 18.67 -12.96
N THR A 405 30.03 19.43 -13.01
CA THR A 405 31.16 19.39 -12.06
C THR A 405 31.21 20.61 -11.13
N GLY A 406 30.17 21.46 -11.12
CA GLY A 406 30.15 22.69 -10.33
C GLY A 406 30.97 23.83 -10.95
N GLY A 407 31.47 24.75 -10.12
CA GLY A 407 32.27 25.89 -10.59
C GLY A 407 32.35 27.08 -9.63
N GLU A 408 32.99 28.16 -10.09
CA GLU A 408 33.15 29.42 -9.37
C GLU A 408 32.17 30.49 -9.86
N PHE A 409 31.56 31.21 -8.91
CA PHE A 409 30.57 32.26 -9.12
C PHE A 409 30.93 33.49 -8.28
N THR A 410 30.41 34.67 -8.64
CA THR A 410 30.84 35.97 -8.07
C THR A 410 29.68 36.81 -7.50
N ALA A 411 28.54 36.17 -7.22
CA ALA A 411 27.30 36.82 -6.77
C ALA A 411 26.36 35.76 -6.20
N PRO A 412 25.30 36.15 -5.46
CA PRO A 412 24.23 35.24 -5.07
C PRO A 412 23.78 34.39 -6.26
N THR A 413 23.80 33.07 -6.08
CA THR A 413 23.62 32.08 -7.14
C THR A 413 22.62 31.06 -6.68
N THR A 414 21.65 30.75 -7.55
CA THR A 414 20.80 29.57 -7.38
C THR A 414 21.26 28.45 -8.29
N VAL A 415 21.10 27.21 -7.84
CA VAL A 415 21.34 26.02 -8.66
C VAL A 415 20.04 25.26 -8.83
N THR A 416 19.60 25.14 -10.07
CA THR A 416 18.49 24.26 -10.45
C THR A 416 19.01 22.85 -10.72
N LEU A 417 18.31 21.84 -10.23
CA LEU A 417 18.58 20.44 -10.58
C LEU A 417 17.68 20.04 -11.74
N HIS A 418 18.26 19.47 -12.80
CA HIS A 418 17.55 19.04 -14.00
C HIS A 418 17.81 17.57 -14.30
N CYS A 419 16.75 16.82 -14.62
CA CYS A 419 16.83 15.41 -15.03
C CYS A 419 16.05 15.24 -16.34
N ASP A 420 16.62 14.53 -17.31
CA ASP A 420 15.97 14.28 -18.60
C ASP A 420 14.90 13.16 -18.53
N THR A 421 14.85 12.39 -17.45
CA THR A 421 13.83 11.35 -17.26
C THR A 421 12.51 11.96 -16.82
N GLN A 422 11.51 11.88 -17.68
CA GLN A 422 10.17 12.38 -17.41
C GLN A 422 9.57 11.71 -16.16
N GLY A 423 9.05 12.52 -15.24
CA GLY A 423 8.41 12.02 -14.02
C GLY A 423 9.39 11.55 -12.94
N ALA A 424 10.68 11.86 -13.07
CA ALA A 424 11.65 11.57 -12.02
C ALA A 424 11.56 12.59 -10.89
N SER A 425 11.50 12.11 -9.66
CA SER A 425 11.71 12.92 -8.46
C SER A 425 13.21 13.10 -8.23
N ILE A 426 13.64 14.31 -7.87
CA ILE A 426 15.05 14.60 -7.61
C ILE A 426 15.24 14.78 -6.10
N VAL A 427 16.29 14.17 -5.56
CA VAL A 427 16.72 14.42 -4.18
C VAL A 427 18.11 15.00 -4.15
N TYR A 428 18.42 15.75 -3.09
CA TYR A 428 19.74 16.34 -2.89
C TYR A 428 20.15 16.36 -1.42
N ALA A 429 21.45 16.47 -1.19
CA ALA A 429 22.04 16.71 0.12
C ALA A 429 23.20 17.69 -0.03
N THR A 430 23.39 18.55 0.96
CA THR A 430 24.53 19.48 1.02
C THR A 430 25.63 18.91 1.93
N GLY A 431 26.89 19.07 1.52
CA GLY A 431 28.05 18.54 2.23
C GLY A 431 28.54 17.19 1.69
N GLU A 432 29.70 16.77 2.19
CA GLU A 432 30.42 15.58 1.72
C GLU A 432 30.08 14.28 2.49
N THR A 433 29.38 14.39 3.61
CA THR A 433 29.07 13.23 4.46
C THR A 433 28.10 12.29 3.73
N ALA A 434 28.51 11.03 3.54
CA ALA A 434 27.68 10.01 2.89
C ALA A 434 26.30 9.88 3.55
N ASP A 435 26.27 9.97 4.88
CA ASP A 435 25.09 9.80 5.75
C ASP A 435 24.16 11.01 5.81
N ALA A 436 24.43 12.09 5.06
CA ALA A 436 23.52 13.24 5.06
C ALA A 436 22.15 12.85 4.47
N ARG A 437 21.09 13.25 5.18
CA ARG A 437 19.70 12.98 4.77
C ARG A 437 19.40 13.63 3.42
N TRP A 438 18.76 12.85 2.54
CA TRP A 438 18.25 13.32 1.27
C TRP A 438 17.03 14.23 1.48
N LYS A 439 17.10 15.44 0.92
CA LYS A 439 15.97 16.37 0.81
C LYS A 439 15.30 16.21 -0.55
N LEU A 440 13.98 16.26 -0.60
CA LEU A 440 13.24 16.33 -1.85
C LEU A 440 13.48 17.70 -2.52
N TYR A 441 13.88 17.70 -3.78
CA TYR A 441 14.12 18.92 -4.54
C TYR A 441 12.81 19.49 -5.07
N THR A 442 12.39 20.65 -4.53
CA THR A 442 11.15 21.34 -4.95
C THR A 442 11.39 22.76 -5.45
N THR A 443 12.53 23.36 -5.10
CA THR A 443 12.89 24.73 -5.46
C THR A 443 14.39 24.83 -5.72
N PRO A 444 14.85 25.81 -6.53
CA PRO A 444 16.28 26.04 -6.74
C PRO A 444 17.05 26.19 -5.42
N ILE A 445 18.24 25.61 -5.37
CA ILE A 445 19.11 25.64 -4.19
C ILE A 445 19.84 26.98 -4.16
N GLU A 446 19.60 27.78 -3.13
CA GLU A 446 20.36 29.00 -2.86
C GLU A 446 21.78 28.64 -2.39
N LEU A 447 22.78 29.31 -2.94
CA LEU A 447 24.18 29.19 -2.52
C LEU A 447 24.62 30.44 -1.77
N ASP A 448 25.03 30.25 -0.52
CA ASP A 448 25.68 31.28 0.29
C ASP A 448 27.15 31.51 -0.16
N GLU A 449 27.73 32.62 0.29
CA GLU A 449 29.16 32.91 0.10
C GLU A 449 30.02 31.80 0.72
N GLY A 450 31.02 31.33 -0.04
CA GLY A 450 31.87 30.21 0.33
C GLY A 450 31.68 28.99 -0.57
N GLU A 451 32.19 27.85 -0.10
CA GLU A 451 32.14 26.57 -0.81
C GLU A 451 30.96 25.72 -0.31
N THR A 452 30.13 25.26 -1.24
CA THR A 452 29.04 24.32 -0.98
C THR A 452 29.18 23.11 -1.90
N THR A 453 29.29 21.93 -1.32
CA THR A 453 29.18 20.66 -2.06
C THR A 453 27.72 20.23 -2.11
N ILE A 454 27.21 19.91 -3.30
CA ILE A 454 25.87 19.36 -3.49
C ILE A 454 26.00 17.94 -4.06
N ARG A 455 25.35 16.97 -3.40
CA ARG A 455 25.10 15.63 -3.92
C ARG A 455 23.65 15.53 -4.36
N THR A 456 23.37 14.86 -5.48
CA THR A 456 22.01 14.66 -5.99
C THR A 456 21.88 13.34 -6.75
N LYS A 457 20.67 12.77 -6.72
CA LYS A 457 20.25 11.68 -7.61
C LYS A 457 18.77 11.87 -7.98
N ALA A 458 18.36 11.22 -9.05
CA ALA A 458 16.99 11.23 -9.54
C ALA A 458 16.39 9.82 -9.47
N ILE A 459 15.10 9.75 -9.19
CA ILE A 459 14.36 8.49 -9.01
C ILE A 459 13.11 8.53 -9.88
N ARG A 460 13.01 7.56 -10.79
CA ARG A 460 11.79 7.25 -11.52
C ARG A 460 11.25 5.91 -11.05
N TYR A 461 10.04 5.87 -10.51
CA TYR A 461 9.48 4.62 -9.97
C TYR A 461 9.47 3.48 -11.01
N GLY A 462 9.94 2.32 -10.57
CA GLY A 462 10.13 1.14 -11.40
C GLY A 462 11.41 1.12 -12.25
N TYR A 463 12.10 2.26 -12.39
CA TYR A 463 13.41 2.34 -13.07
C TYR A 463 14.52 2.06 -12.04
N GLU A 464 15.70 1.71 -12.52
CA GLU A 464 16.91 1.82 -11.71
C GLU A 464 17.15 3.29 -11.36
N GLU A 465 17.49 3.59 -10.10
CA GLU A 465 17.81 4.95 -9.68
C GLU A 465 19.08 5.45 -10.37
N SER A 466 19.18 6.76 -10.56
CA SER A 466 20.38 7.31 -11.19
C SER A 466 21.61 7.21 -10.29
N ASP A 467 22.80 7.16 -10.88
CA ASP A 467 24.04 7.42 -10.16
C ASP A 467 23.96 8.72 -9.32
N VAL A 468 24.62 8.74 -8.16
CA VAL A 468 24.78 9.95 -7.38
C VAL A 468 25.79 10.87 -8.07
N ARG A 469 25.37 12.12 -8.36
CA ARG A 469 26.25 13.18 -8.82
C ARG A 469 26.61 14.13 -7.70
N ALA A 470 27.90 14.41 -7.54
CA ALA A 470 28.42 15.39 -6.59
C ALA A 470 29.18 16.51 -7.32
N ALA A 471 29.01 17.75 -6.87
CA ALA A 471 29.75 18.90 -7.38
C ALA A 471 29.96 19.97 -6.29
N SER A 472 31.07 20.69 -6.39
CA SER A 472 31.41 21.81 -5.50
C SER A 472 31.15 23.15 -6.20
N PHE A 473 30.51 24.07 -5.48
CA PHE A 473 30.17 25.40 -5.95
C PHE A 473 30.81 26.42 -5.01
N THR A 474 31.59 27.35 -5.57
CA THR A 474 32.24 28.40 -4.80
C THR A 474 31.65 29.75 -5.19
N VAL A 475 31.01 30.44 -4.25
CA VAL A 475 30.51 31.81 -4.42
C VAL A 475 31.47 32.79 -3.74
N ASN A 476 32.10 33.66 -4.54
CA ASN A 476 33.06 34.69 -4.11
C ASN A 476 32.48 36.09 -4.08
#